data_AF-A0A955SUF5-F1
#
_entry.id   AF-A0A955SUF5-F1
#
_cell.length_a   1.000
_cell.length_b   1.000
_cell.length_c   1.000
_cell.angle_alpha   90.00
_cell.angle_beta   90.00
_cell.angle_gamma   90.00
#
_symmetry.space_group_name_H-M   'P 1'
#
loop_
_entity.id
_entity.type
_entity.pdbx_description
1 polymer ?
#
loop_
_entity_poly.entity_id
_entity_poly.type
_entity_poly.pdbx_seq_one_letter_code
_entity_poly.pdbx_strand_id
1 'polypeptide(L)'
;TYVPWLGKTVDRPEGYGIYFQERWDEALEVDPSFIYINDWNEWTAGKYNAPEGETYDFMRRKSNFRFIDQYNSEFNRSIQPMKGGYTDNYYMQMAQNIRRYKGVRPIPKSSGENHIEINGKFDDWKSVEVEYRDTIGDTAHRDYPGYGGLHYTEDSGRNDIVASKVAIDGDKLCFYAETKEPLTPHTDPNWMLLLIDADQNHDTGWCGYDYLINKNVTDEKHTTISRYNPDSPDGPWVEAGQAAYRYTDKSLEISLPRDLLGLDGNELSFDFHWSDNPTDLKDAISLCTNGDSAPNRRFNYRFIWKR
;
A
#
# COMPACT_ATOMS: atom_id res chain seq x y z
N THR A 1 24.44 9.88 11.31
CA THR A 1 23.88 9.27 12.55
C THR A 1 23.77 7.77 12.39
N TYR A 2 24.02 7.00 13.46
CA TYR A 2 23.88 5.54 13.43
C TYR A 2 22.41 5.13 13.36
N VAL A 3 22.06 4.22 12.45
CA VAL A 3 20.71 3.66 12.30
C VAL A 3 20.76 2.20 12.78
N PRO A 4 20.20 1.87 13.96
CA PRO A 4 20.38 0.56 14.58
C PRO A 4 19.97 -0.62 13.70
N TRP A 5 18.81 -0.55 13.06
CA TRP A 5 18.28 -1.62 12.22
C TRP A 5 18.97 -1.74 10.86
N LEU A 6 19.78 -0.76 10.45
CA LEU A 6 20.66 -0.89 9.29
C LEU A 6 22.07 -1.34 9.67
N GLY A 7 22.41 -1.38 10.96
CA GLY A 7 23.74 -1.71 11.44
C GLY A 7 24.84 -0.73 11.00
N LYS A 8 24.50 0.48 10.54
CA LYS A 8 25.47 1.42 9.96
C LYS A 8 25.13 2.89 10.23
N THR A 9 26.14 3.75 10.14
CA THR A 9 25.99 5.20 10.11
C THR A 9 25.61 5.66 8.71
N VAL A 10 24.62 6.56 8.64
CA VAL A 10 24.18 7.19 7.39
C VAL A 10 24.36 8.71 7.47
N ASP A 11 24.65 9.33 6.32
CA ASP A 11 24.85 10.78 6.20
C ASP A 11 23.54 11.56 6.28
N ARG A 12 22.44 10.96 5.82
CA ARG A 12 21.07 11.53 5.79
C ARG A 12 20.11 10.65 6.60
N PRO A 13 20.07 10.80 7.93
CA PRO A 13 19.30 9.93 8.81
C PRO A 13 17.82 10.35 8.94
N GLU A 14 17.44 11.52 8.44
CA GLU A 14 16.15 12.15 8.70
C GLU A 14 14.97 11.34 8.21
N GLY A 15 15.14 10.55 7.14
CA GLY A 15 14.06 9.70 6.63
C GLY A 15 13.79 8.44 7.43
N TYR A 16 14.69 8.06 8.35
CA TYR A 16 14.59 6.81 9.10
C TYR A 16 13.73 6.93 10.36
N GLY A 17 13.37 8.13 10.81
CA GLY A 17 12.51 8.31 11.98
C GLY A 17 13.08 7.76 13.28
N ILE A 18 14.42 7.78 13.43
CA ILE A 18 15.14 7.17 14.57
C ILE A 18 14.63 7.72 15.90
N TYR A 19 14.59 9.05 16.05
CA TYR A 19 14.12 9.68 17.29
C TYR A 19 12.60 9.55 17.49
N PHE A 20 11.84 9.41 16.41
CA PHE A 20 10.39 9.16 16.51
C PHE A 20 10.13 7.75 17.03
N GLN A 21 10.85 6.75 16.51
CA GLN A 21 10.79 5.39 17.01
C GLN A 21 11.30 5.28 18.45
N GLU A 22 12.37 5.99 18.82
CA GLU A 22 12.88 6.02 20.20
C GLU A 22 11.81 6.48 21.20
N ARG A 23 11.04 7.54 20.88
CA ARG A 23 9.92 7.98 21.73
C ARG A 23 8.80 6.95 21.83
N TRP A 24 8.57 6.17 20.76
CA TRP A 24 7.62 5.05 20.80
C TRP A 24 8.13 3.90 21.65
N ASP A 25 9.42 3.56 21.57
CA ASP A 25 10.03 2.51 22.38
C ASP A 25 9.91 2.85 23.88
N GLU A 26 10.21 4.10 24.26
CA GLU A 26 9.99 4.61 25.62
C GLU A 26 8.51 4.54 26.04
N ALA A 27 7.60 4.96 25.17
CA ALA A 27 6.17 4.95 25.47
C ALA A 27 5.63 3.51 25.63
N LEU A 28 6.08 2.56 24.81
CA LEU A 28 5.69 1.16 24.90
C LEU A 28 6.25 0.49 26.16
N GLU A 29 7.46 0.86 26.60
CA GLU A 29 8.05 0.37 27.85
C GLU A 29 7.28 0.88 29.09
N VAL A 30 6.90 2.16 29.07
CA VAL A 30 6.19 2.80 30.20
C VAL A 30 4.72 2.40 30.26
N ASP A 31 4.11 2.03 29.14
CA ASP A 31 2.67 1.73 29.00
C ASP A 31 1.77 2.82 29.64
N PRO A 32 1.90 4.09 29.20
CA PRO A 32 1.11 5.18 29.77
C PRO A 32 -0.37 4.96 29.45
N SER A 33 -1.29 5.52 30.26
CA SER A 33 -2.73 5.41 29.96
C SER A 33 -3.17 6.19 28.72
N PHE A 34 -2.34 7.12 28.24
CA PHE A 34 -2.66 7.98 27.11
C PHE A 34 -1.38 8.41 26.38
N ILE A 35 -1.43 8.38 25.04
CA ILE A 35 -0.40 8.91 24.16
C ILE A 35 -1.05 9.98 23.28
N TYR A 36 -0.37 11.13 23.18
CA TYR A 36 -0.76 12.22 22.30
C TYR A 36 0.27 12.39 21.18
N ILE A 37 -0.20 12.35 19.94
CA ILE A 37 0.60 12.66 18.75
C ILE A 37 0.21 14.09 18.33
N ASN A 38 1.16 15.01 18.46
CA ASN A 38 0.90 16.44 18.37
C ASN A 38 0.51 16.90 16.95
N ASP A 39 1.36 16.63 15.95
CA ASP A 39 1.19 17.19 14.61
C ASP A 39 1.11 16.11 13.52
N TRP A 40 0.11 16.27 12.63
CA TRP A 40 -0.09 15.46 11.44
C TRP A 40 -0.42 16.36 10.24
N ASN A 41 0.30 16.17 9.14
CA ASN A 41 0.05 16.80 7.83
C ASN A 41 0.03 18.33 7.81
N GLU A 42 0.95 18.94 8.58
CA GLU A 42 1.18 20.38 8.52
C GLU A 42 2.23 20.71 7.44
N TRP A 43 1.78 20.97 6.21
CA TRP A 43 2.64 21.41 5.10
C TRP A 43 2.75 22.93 5.03
N THR A 44 3.24 23.57 6.09
CA THR A 44 3.55 25.00 6.08
C THR A 44 4.82 25.28 6.84
N ALA A 45 5.67 26.14 6.27
CA ALA A 45 6.82 26.71 6.94
C ALA A 45 6.61 28.22 7.03
N GLY A 46 6.55 28.76 8.25
CA GLY A 46 6.35 30.18 8.45
C GLY A 46 7.61 30.94 8.03
N LYS A 47 7.55 31.72 6.94
CA LYS A 47 8.64 32.64 6.56
C LYS A 47 8.47 33.96 7.30
N TYR A 48 9.43 34.27 8.15
CA TYR A 48 9.47 35.53 8.89
C TYR A 48 10.63 36.38 8.39
N ASN A 49 10.33 37.56 7.87
CA ASN A 49 11.36 38.51 7.49
C ASN A 49 11.99 39.13 8.74
N ALA A 50 13.27 39.46 8.66
CA ALA A 50 13.90 40.31 9.65
C ALA A 50 13.36 41.75 9.49
N PRO A 51 13.33 42.54 10.57
CA PRO A 51 13.12 43.98 10.45
C PRO A 51 14.11 44.63 9.46
N GLU A 52 13.74 45.77 8.90
CA GLU A 52 14.60 46.48 7.94
C GLU A 52 15.96 46.82 8.55
N GLY A 53 17.04 46.46 7.85
CA GLY A 53 18.41 46.65 8.34
C GLY A 53 18.91 45.58 9.32
N GLU A 54 18.06 44.64 9.73
CA GLU A 54 18.42 43.55 10.65
C GLU A 54 18.59 42.19 9.93
N THR A 55 19.21 41.24 10.64
CA THR A 55 19.37 39.86 10.16
C THR A 55 19.14 38.87 11.30
N TYR A 56 18.62 37.69 10.96
CA TYR A 56 18.62 36.53 11.85
C TYR A 56 19.89 35.69 11.64
N ASP A 57 20.34 35.02 12.69
CA ASP A 57 21.21 33.86 12.56
C ASP A 57 20.36 32.64 12.19
N PHE A 58 20.41 32.22 10.92
CA PHE A 58 19.61 31.11 10.42
C PHE A 58 20.48 30.17 9.57
N MET A 59 20.53 28.89 9.93
CA MET A 59 21.41 27.88 9.31
C MET A 59 22.88 28.35 9.21
N ARG A 60 23.43 28.85 10.31
CA ARG A 60 24.83 29.30 10.44
C ARG A 60 25.22 30.45 9.48
N ARG A 61 24.25 31.20 8.98
CA ARG A 61 24.45 32.41 8.15
C ARG A 61 23.54 33.55 8.61
N LYS A 62 23.96 34.79 8.36
CA LYS A 62 23.09 35.96 8.49
C LYS A 62 22.09 35.96 7.36
N SER A 63 20.80 36.02 7.68
CA SER A 63 19.71 36.01 6.70
C SER A 63 18.68 37.09 7.02
N ASN A 64 18.16 37.74 5.99
CA ASN A 64 17.06 38.70 6.11
C ASN A 64 15.69 38.02 6.27
N PHE A 65 15.63 36.69 6.35
CA PHE A 65 14.46 35.93 6.74
C PHE A 65 14.89 34.70 7.54
N ARG A 66 13.95 34.10 8.26
CA ARG A 66 14.07 32.76 8.81
C ARG A 66 12.80 31.99 8.54
N PHE A 67 12.93 30.68 8.45
CA PHE A 67 11.77 29.81 8.51
C PHE A 67 11.63 29.27 9.93
N ILE A 68 10.40 29.23 10.41
CA ILE A 68 10.02 28.57 11.66
C ILE A 68 9.12 27.40 11.27
N ASP A 69 9.43 26.24 11.86
CA ASP A 69 8.78 24.95 11.66
C ASP A 69 8.84 24.41 10.22
N GLN A 70 8.88 23.08 10.07
CA GLN A 70 8.73 22.36 8.80
C GLN A 70 9.62 22.83 7.63
N TYR A 71 10.77 23.45 7.91
CA TYR A 71 11.56 24.11 6.85
C TYR A 71 12.17 23.13 5.84
N ASN A 72 12.66 21.99 6.34
CA ASN A 72 13.22 20.91 5.56
C ASN A 72 12.97 19.57 6.28
N SER A 73 13.41 18.46 5.69
CA SER A 73 13.24 17.12 6.26
C SER A 73 13.94 16.92 7.62
N GLU A 74 15.03 17.64 7.90
CA GLU A 74 15.76 17.59 9.17
C GLU A 74 15.03 18.35 10.30
N PHE A 75 14.44 19.50 9.97
CA PHE A 75 13.69 20.37 10.89
C PHE A 75 12.18 20.27 10.66
N ASN A 76 11.70 19.03 10.48
CA ASN A 76 10.29 18.66 10.37
C ASN A 76 9.76 18.19 11.73
N ARG A 77 8.57 18.66 12.13
CA ARG A 77 7.87 18.26 13.37
C ARG A 77 6.66 17.34 13.13
N SER A 78 6.30 17.08 11.87
CA SER A 78 5.11 16.30 11.49
C SER A 78 5.50 14.97 10.81
N ILE A 79 4.56 14.02 10.80
CA ILE A 79 4.77 12.61 10.39
C ILE A 79 4.10 12.25 9.05
N GLN A 80 3.84 13.27 8.24
CA GLN A 80 3.11 13.18 7.00
C GLN A 80 3.89 12.45 5.90
N PRO A 81 3.24 11.60 5.10
CA PRO A 81 3.86 11.01 3.91
C PRO A 81 4.25 12.07 2.87
N MET A 82 5.30 11.79 2.09
CA MET A 82 5.79 12.66 1.02
C MET A 82 6.29 11.88 -0.19
N LYS A 83 5.98 12.37 -1.40
CA LYS A 83 6.59 11.87 -2.64
C LYS A 83 8.02 12.42 -2.78
N GLY A 84 8.99 11.56 -3.08
CA GLY A 84 10.38 11.94 -3.35
C GLY A 84 11.27 12.22 -2.12
N GLY A 85 10.76 12.02 -0.90
CA GLY A 85 11.55 12.06 0.33
C GLY A 85 11.49 10.74 1.09
N TYR A 86 11.15 10.78 2.38
CA TYR A 86 11.10 9.59 3.25
C TYR A 86 9.81 8.76 3.10
N THR A 87 9.16 8.89 1.95
CA THR A 87 7.94 8.16 1.57
C THR A 87 6.85 8.29 2.64
N ASP A 88 6.50 7.20 3.31
CA ASP A 88 5.50 7.13 4.38
C ASP A 88 6.10 6.54 5.67
N ASN A 89 7.45 6.55 5.81
CA ASN A 89 8.12 5.81 6.89
C ASN A 89 7.61 6.20 8.29
N TYR A 90 7.47 7.50 8.57
CA TYR A 90 6.92 7.99 9.83
C TYR A 90 5.47 7.59 10.06
N TYR A 91 4.65 7.55 9.00
CA TYR A 91 3.27 7.07 9.08
C TYR A 91 3.23 5.58 9.42
N MET A 92 4.09 4.78 8.80
CA MET A 92 4.15 3.34 9.06
C MET A 92 4.70 3.01 10.45
N GLN A 93 5.70 3.77 10.94
CA GLN A 93 6.14 3.68 12.34
C GLN A 93 5.00 4.03 13.30
N MET A 94 4.26 5.11 13.04
CA MET A 94 3.09 5.45 13.85
C MET A 94 2.06 4.32 13.85
N ALA A 95 1.68 3.81 12.67
CA ALA A 95 0.68 2.75 12.55
C ALA A 95 1.13 1.47 13.27
N GLN A 96 2.38 1.05 13.09
CA GLN A 96 2.97 -0.11 13.76
C GLN A 96 2.95 0.02 15.28
N ASN A 97 3.39 1.16 15.81
CA ASN A 97 3.50 1.36 17.25
C ASN A 97 2.13 1.58 17.90
N ILE A 98 1.17 2.24 17.23
CA ILE A 98 -0.23 2.29 17.70
C ILE A 98 -0.80 0.88 17.83
N ARG A 99 -0.52 -0.03 16.87
CA ARG A 99 -0.96 -1.43 16.93
C ARG A 99 -0.31 -2.20 18.09
N ARG A 100 0.95 -1.92 18.42
CA ARG A 100 1.63 -2.49 19.60
C ARG A 100 1.02 -1.98 20.91
N TYR A 101 0.76 -0.67 20.99
CA TYR A 101 0.22 -0.02 22.19
C TYR A 101 -1.25 -0.36 22.45
N LYS A 102 -2.13 -0.22 21.43
CA LYS A 102 -3.58 -0.48 21.58
C LYS A 102 -3.98 -1.93 21.36
N GLY A 103 -3.08 -2.74 20.81
CA GLY A 103 -3.42 -4.06 20.29
C GLY A 103 -4.18 -4.00 18.95
N VAL A 104 -4.41 -5.18 18.38
CA VAL A 104 -5.13 -5.37 17.12
C VAL A 104 -6.04 -6.58 17.23
N ARG A 105 -7.11 -6.59 16.42
CA ARG A 105 -7.96 -7.77 16.31
C ARG A 105 -7.16 -8.95 15.73
N PRO A 106 -7.41 -10.19 16.18
CA PRO A 106 -6.88 -11.38 15.54
C PRO A 106 -7.24 -11.42 14.05
N ILE A 107 -6.33 -11.94 13.23
CA ILE A 107 -6.57 -12.13 11.80
C ILE A 107 -7.60 -13.26 11.64
N PRO A 108 -8.68 -13.04 10.87
CA PRO A 108 -9.64 -14.10 10.54
C PRO A 108 -8.94 -15.29 9.87
N LYS A 109 -9.45 -16.49 10.13
CA LYS A 109 -8.95 -17.73 9.50
C LYS A 109 -10.07 -18.36 8.69
N SER A 110 -9.78 -18.67 7.44
CA SER A 110 -10.67 -19.45 6.58
C SER A 110 -10.40 -20.94 6.78
N SER A 111 -11.41 -21.78 6.52
CA SER A 111 -11.26 -23.22 6.60
C SER A 111 -12.12 -23.96 5.58
N GLY A 112 -11.66 -25.14 5.15
CA GLY A 112 -12.36 -25.95 4.16
C GLY A 112 -12.31 -25.34 2.76
N GLU A 113 -13.00 -25.97 1.81
CA GLU A 113 -13.00 -25.55 0.41
C GLU A 113 -14.37 -24.94 0.04
N ASN A 114 -14.36 -23.95 -0.85
CA ASN A 114 -15.56 -23.36 -1.44
C ASN A 114 -15.53 -23.66 -2.94
N HIS A 115 -16.60 -24.23 -3.47
CA HIS A 115 -16.71 -24.43 -4.91
C HIS A 115 -17.02 -23.09 -5.59
N ILE A 116 -16.12 -22.61 -6.44
CA ILE A 116 -16.21 -21.30 -7.10
C ILE A 116 -16.11 -21.48 -8.62
N GLU A 117 -17.12 -21.03 -9.35
CA GLU A 117 -17.14 -21.10 -10.81
C GLU A 117 -16.88 -19.73 -11.45
N ILE A 118 -15.79 -19.60 -12.20
CA ILE A 118 -15.42 -18.35 -12.89
C ILE A 118 -16.29 -18.11 -14.14
N ASN A 119 -17.53 -17.69 -13.91
CA ASN A 119 -18.59 -17.57 -14.92
C ASN A 119 -19.27 -16.19 -14.95
N GLY A 120 -18.87 -15.25 -14.08
CA GLY A 120 -19.45 -13.90 -13.98
C GLY A 120 -20.72 -13.82 -13.12
N LYS A 121 -21.05 -14.88 -12.37
CA LYS A 121 -22.15 -14.93 -11.41
C LYS A 121 -21.57 -15.18 -10.03
N PHE A 122 -21.94 -14.33 -9.08
CA PHE A 122 -21.25 -14.26 -7.79
C PHE A 122 -22.02 -14.88 -6.61
N ASP A 123 -22.98 -15.78 -6.89
CA ASP A 123 -23.83 -16.37 -5.85
C ASP A 123 -23.08 -17.37 -4.95
N ASP A 124 -22.10 -18.06 -5.51
CA ASP A 124 -21.20 -19.00 -4.84
C ASP A 124 -20.29 -18.33 -3.78
N TRP A 125 -19.85 -17.09 -4.05
CA TRP A 125 -19.08 -16.25 -3.13
C TRP A 125 -19.81 -15.89 -1.83
N LYS A 126 -21.13 -16.10 -1.74
CA LYS A 126 -21.89 -15.92 -0.48
C LYS A 126 -21.48 -16.94 0.59
N SER A 127 -20.93 -18.09 0.19
CA SER A 127 -20.43 -19.12 1.11
C SER A 127 -19.06 -18.80 1.73
N VAL A 128 -18.36 -17.79 1.20
CA VAL A 128 -17.05 -17.35 1.71
C VAL A 128 -17.29 -16.33 2.83
N GLU A 129 -16.96 -16.73 4.07
CA GLU A 129 -17.27 -15.98 5.28
C GLU A 129 -16.33 -14.80 5.54
N VAL A 130 -15.04 -14.97 5.26
CA VAL A 130 -14.03 -13.93 5.50
C VAL A 130 -14.07 -12.91 4.36
N GLU A 131 -14.31 -11.66 4.73
CA GLU A 131 -14.35 -10.52 3.83
C GLU A 131 -13.32 -9.48 4.26
N TYR A 132 -12.54 -8.99 3.29
CA TYR A 132 -11.54 -7.95 3.46
C TYR A 132 -12.09 -6.65 2.91
N ARG A 133 -12.22 -5.63 3.75
CA ARG A 133 -12.85 -4.34 3.40
C ARG A 133 -11.82 -3.24 3.27
N ASP A 134 -12.09 -2.31 2.36
CA ASP A 134 -11.32 -1.08 2.21
C ASP A 134 -12.19 0.18 2.41
N THR A 135 -11.55 1.34 2.35
CA THR A 135 -12.16 2.64 2.64
C THR A 135 -12.96 3.15 1.46
N ILE A 136 -14.28 3.20 1.57
CA ILE A 136 -15.13 3.77 0.53
C ILE A 136 -14.77 5.24 0.23
N GLY A 137 -14.50 5.55 -1.04
CA GLY A 137 -14.32 6.91 -1.56
C GLY A 137 -12.87 7.40 -1.61
N ASP A 138 -11.88 6.53 -1.47
CA ASP A 138 -10.45 6.83 -1.64
C ASP A 138 -9.99 6.97 -3.10
N THR A 139 -10.90 6.79 -4.06
CA THR A 139 -10.72 7.18 -5.48
C THR A 139 -11.00 8.66 -5.76
N ALA A 140 -11.32 9.46 -4.74
CA ALA A 140 -11.68 10.87 -4.92
C ALA A 140 -10.59 11.66 -5.67
N HIS A 141 -11.00 12.32 -6.77
CA HIS A 141 -10.12 13.19 -7.53
C HIS A 141 -9.67 14.39 -6.69
N ARG A 142 -8.41 14.77 -6.85
CA ARG A 142 -7.79 15.88 -6.10
C ARG A 142 -7.42 16.96 -7.09
N ASP A 143 -7.83 18.19 -6.79
CA ASP A 143 -7.46 19.37 -7.57
C ASP A 143 -7.33 20.57 -6.61
N TYR A 144 -6.10 20.97 -6.29
CA TYR A 144 -5.88 21.94 -5.22
C TYR A 144 -4.64 22.83 -5.45
N PRO A 145 -4.72 24.14 -5.12
CA PRO A 145 -3.58 25.03 -5.19
C PRO A 145 -2.49 24.62 -4.19
N GLY A 146 -1.26 24.53 -4.68
CA GLY A 146 -0.06 24.37 -3.88
C GLY A 146 0.57 25.70 -3.45
N TYR A 147 1.72 25.62 -2.78
CA TYR A 147 2.47 26.82 -2.39
C TYR A 147 3.19 27.44 -3.59
N GLY A 148 3.30 28.78 -3.61
CA GLY A 148 4.14 29.49 -4.58
C GLY A 148 3.65 29.42 -6.03
N GLY A 149 2.34 29.25 -6.26
CA GLY A 149 1.75 29.13 -7.59
C GLY A 149 1.78 27.73 -8.19
N LEU A 150 2.22 26.72 -7.41
CA LEU A 150 2.03 25.32 -7.76
C LEU A 150 0.54 24.97 -7.75
N HIS A 151 0.15 23.96 -8.52
CA HIS A 151 -1.20 23.42 -8.54
C HIS A 151 -1.07 21.90 -8.70
N TYR A 152 -1.76 21.15 -7.85
CA TYR A 152 -1.71 19.69 -7.84
C TYR A 152 -3.04 19.13 -8.29
N THR A 153 -3.01 18.31 -9.33
CA THR A 153 -4.17 17.61 -9.86
C THR A 153 -3.87 16.12 -9.93
N GLU A 154 -4.83 15.31 -9.53
CA GLU A 154 -4.77 13.85 -9.59
C GLU A 154 -6.18 13.27 -9.75
N ASP A 155 -6.47 12.75 -10.94
CA ASP A 155 -7.79 12.32 -11.39
C ASP A 155 -7.82 10.84 -11.87
N SER A 156 -6.78 10.06 -11.55
CA SER A 156 -6.68 8.67 -12.02
C SER A 156 -7.58 7.67 -11.28
N GLY A 157 -8.22 8.07 -10.17
CA GLY A 157 -9.17 7.21 -9.44
C GLY A 157 -10.37 6.85 -10.31
N ARG A 158 -10.65 5.54 -10.46
CA ARG A 158 -11.74 5.04 -11.33
C ARG A 158 -12.56 3.89 -10.74
N ASN A 159 -11.94 2.87 -10.15
CA ASN A 159 -12.61 1.73 -9.52
C ASN A 159 -12.35 1.77 -8.02
N ASP A 160 -13.34 2.17 -7.22
CA ASP A 160 -13.30 2.22 -5.75
C ASP A 160 -13.56 0.82 -5.20
N ILE A 161 -12.51 0.09 -4.83
CA ILE A 161 -12.54 -1.29 -4.36
C ILE A 161 -13.01 -1.29 -2.91
N VAL A 162 -14.18 -1.86 -2.62
CA VAL A 162 -14.80 -1.78 -1.28
C VAL A 162 -14.69 -3.09 -0.50
N ALA A 163 -14.59 -4.21 -1.20
CA ALA A 163 -14.51 -5.53 -0.58
C ALA A 163 -13.73 -6.51 -1.46
N SER A 164 -13.10 -7.49 -0.81
CA SER A 164 -12.53 -8.65 -1.47
C SER A 164 -12.70 -9.92 -0.63
N LYS A 165 -12.63 -11.06 -1.30
CA LYS A 165 -12.68 -12.39 -0.68
C LYS A 165 -11.68 -13.32 -1.35
N VAL A 166 -11.31 -14.37 -0.62
CA VAL A 166 -10.37 -15.38 -1.08
C VAL A 166 -10.92 -16.75 -0.72
N ALA A 167 -10.88 -17.69 -1.66
CA ALA A 167 -11.37 -19.04 -1.53
C ALA A 167 -10.38 -20.06 -2.09
N ILE A 168 -10.38 -21.26 -1.51
CA ILE A 168 -9.69 -22.43 -2.06
C ILE A 168 -10.76 -23.35 -2.65
N ASP A 169 -10.58 -23.73 -3.92
CA ASP A 169 -11.40 -24.73 -4.61
C ASP A 169 -10.47 -25.82 -5.17
N GLY A 170 -10.23 -26.88 -4.39
CA GLY A 170 -9.30 -27.95 -4.74
C GLY A 170 -7.86 -27.49 -4.98
N ASP A 171 -7.42 -27.47 -6.24
CA ASP A 171 -6.09 -27.02 -6.68
C ASP A 171 -6.04 -25.53 -7.06
N LYS A 172 -7.17 -24.83 -6.93
CA LYS A 172 -7.28 -23.42 -7.30
C LYS A 172 -7.33 -22.51 -6.09
N LEU A 173 -6.70 -21.36 -6.26
CA LEU A 173 -6.87 -20.19 -5.44
C LEU A 173 -7.76 -19.20 -6.19
N CYS A 174 -8.89 -18.84 -5.60
CA CYS A 174 -9.87 -17.95 -6.20
C CYS A 174 -9.93 -16.63 -5.43
N PHE A 175 -10.01 -15.52 -6.15
CA PHE A 175 -10.13 -14.17 -5.62
C PHE A 175 -11.39 -13.49 -6.12
N TYR A 176 -12.00 -12.69 -5.26
CA TYR A 176 -13.12 -11.83 -5.56
C TYR A 176 -12.77 -10.39 -5.19
N ALA A 177 -13.17 -9.44 -6.02
CA ALA A 177 -13.14 -8.01 -5.71
C ALA A 177 -14.50 -7.39 -6.07
N GLU A 178 -14.99 -6.51 -5.19
CA GLU A 178 -16.19 -5.69 -5.40
C GLU A 178 -15.79 -4.22 -5.39
N THR A 179 -16.31 -3.47 -6.36
CA THR A 179 -16.20 -2.02 -6.41
C THR A 179 -17.50 -1.36 -5.99
N LYS A 180 -17.43 -0.09 -5.58
CA LYS A 180 -18.61 0.70 -5.20
C LYS A 180 -19.55 0.92 -6.38
N GLU A 181 -18.97 1.30 -7.52
CA GLU A 181 -19.64 1.56 -8.80
C GLU A 181 -19.28 0.46 -9.80
N PRO A 182 -20.01 0.34 -10.93
CA PRO A 182 -19.68 -0.63 -11.97
C PRO A 182 -18.23 -0.47 -12.47
N LEU A 183 -17.56 -1.61 -12.70
CA LEU A 183 -16.17 -1.66 -13.13
C LEU A 183 -15.98 -0.95 -14.48
N THR A 184 -14.88 -0.20 -14.61
CA THR A 184 -14.44 0.34 -15.90
C THR A 184 -14.04 -0.79 -16.87
N PRO A 185 -13.87 -0.50 -18.19
CA PRO A 185 -13.50 -1.52 -19.17
C PRO A 185 -12.17 -2.23 -18.85
N HIS A 186 -12.16 -3.55 -18.98
CA HIS A 186 -10.97 -4.39 -18.76
C HIS A 186 -9.82 -4.14 -19.75
N THR A 187 -10.07 -3.35 -20.80
CA THR A 187 -9.07 -2.94 -21.80
C THR A 187 -8.24 -1.75 -21.33
N ASP A 188 -8.65 -1.08 -20.24
CA ASP A 188 -7.88 0.02 -19.70
C ASP A 188 -6.56 -0.49 -19.09
N PRO A 189 -5.47 0.28 -19.15
CA PRO A 189 -4.20 -0.13 -18.57
C PRO A 189 -4.30 -0.26 -17.05
N ASN A 190 -3.50 -1.19 -16.50
CA ASN A 190 -3.37 -1.43 -15.07
C ASN A 190 -4.72 -1.63 -14.36
N TRP A 191 -5.64 -2.31 -15.03
CA TRP A 191 -7.00 -2.56 -14.55
C TRP A 191 -7.03 -3.69 -13.53
N MET A 192 -7.53 -3.38 -12.32
CA MET A 192 -7.76 -4.35 -11.25
C MET A 192 -6.60 -5.34 -11.06
N LEU A 193 -5.41 -4.82 -10.78
CA LEU A 193 -4.21 -5.60 -10.53
C LEU A 193 -4.29 -6.28 -9.16
N LEU A 194 -3.82 -7.52 -9.08
CA LEU A 194 -3.69 -8.26 -7.82
C LEU A 194 -2.23 -8.61 -7.59
N LEU A 195 -1.67 -8.13 -6.49
CA LEU A 195 -0.32 -8.39 -6.02
C LEU A 195 -0.38 -9.45 -4.90
N ILE A 196 0.51 -10.43 -4.95
CA ILE A 196 0.58 -11.52 -3.97
C ILE A 196 2.02 -11.67 -3.47
N ASP A 197 2.19 -11.59 -2.15
CA ASP A 197 3.38 -11.94 -1.39
C ASP A 197 3.15 -13.37 -0.86
N ALA A 198 3.69 -14.34 -1.60
CA ALA A 198 3.36 -15.75 -1.42
C ALA A 198 4.16 -16.40 -0.29
N ASP A 199 5.36 -15.87 0.01
CA ASP A 199 6.27 -16.37 1.04
C ASP A 199 6.24 -15.55 2.34
N GLN A 200 5.46 -14.46 2.38
CA GLN A 200 5.37 -13.50 3.49
C GLN A 200 6.71 -12.87 3.85
N ASN A 201 7.60 -12.72 2.86
CA ASN A 201 8.92 -12.19 3.04
C ASN A 201 9.08 -10.86 2.30
N HIS A 202 9.09 -9.77 3.06
CA HIS A 202 9.25 -8.43 2.49
C HIS A 202 10.64 -8.16 1.87
N ASP A 203 11.62 -9.06 2.05
CA ASP A 203 12.94 -8.96 1.42
C ASP A 203 12.98 -9.59 0.01
N THR A 204 11.95 -10.34 -0.39
CA THR A 204 11.76 -10.90 -1.74
C THR A 204 10.72 -10.11 -2.53
N GLY A 205 10.56 -10.44 -3.81
CA GLY A 205 9.56 -9.80 -4.66
C GLY A 205 9.76 -8.30 -4.92
N TRP A 206 8.80 -7.70 -5.60
CA TRP A 206 8.68 -6.25 -5.71
C TRP A 206 8.01 -5.72 -4.44
N CYS A 207 8.78 -5.09 -3.56
CA CYS A 207 8.26 -4.60 -2.27
C CYS A 207 7.56 -5.70 -1.43
N GLY A 208 8.04 -6.95 -1.51
CA GLY A 208 7.43 -8.14 -0.88
C GLY A 208 6.56 -8.97 -1.82
N TYR A 209 6.06 -8.41 -2.92
CA TYR A 209 5.14 -9.15 -3.80
C TYR A 209 5.88 -10.00 -4.84
N ASP A 210 5.74 -11.30 -4.75
CA ASP A 210 6.31 -12.28 -5.67
C ASP A 210 5.57 -12.36 -7.00
N TYR A 211 4.25 -12.12 -6.97
CA TYR A 211 3.37 -12.29 -8.13
C TYR A 211 2.51 -11.06 -8.39
N LEU A 212 2.30 -10.79 -9.68
CA LEU A 212 1.38 -9.79 -10.20
C LEU A 212 0.40 -10.46 -11.16
N ILE A 213 -0.87 -10.44 -10.81
CA ILE A 213 -1.96 -11.02 -11.58
C ILE A 213 -2.72 -9.89 -12.27
N ASN A 214 -3.32 -10.23 -13.41
CA ASN A 214 -4.20 -9.36 -14.18
C ASN A 214 -3.50 -8.17 -14.87
N LYS A 215 -2.17 -8.24 -15.04
CA LYS A 215 -1.41 -7.18 -15.71
C LYS A 215 -1.78 -7.03 -17.18
N ASN A 216 -1.98 -8.15 -17.88
CA ASN A 216 -2.39 -8.18 -19.27
C ASN A 216 -3.60 -9.12 -19.42
N VAL A 217 -4.76 -8.56 -19.77
CA VAL A 217 -5.94 -9.33 -20.16
C VAL A 217 -5.73 -9.85 -21.58
N THR A 218 -5.75 -11.17 -21.75
CA THR A 218 -5.42 -11.81 -23.04
C THR A 218 -6.65 -12.05 -23.91
N ASP A 219 -7.81 -12.30 -23.29
CA ASP A 219 -9.11 -12.43 -23.95
C ASP A 219 -10.24 -12.16 -22.93
N GLU A 220 -11.51 -12.36 -23.30
CA GLU A 220 -12.67 -12.14 -22.42
C GLU A 220 -12.69 -13.04 -21.16
N LYS A 221 -11.80 -14.02 -21.09
CA LYS A 221 -11.85 -15.12 -20.12
C LYS A 221 -10.55 -15.38 -19.39
N HIS A 222 -9.43 -14.90 -19.90
CA HIS A 222 -8.11 -15.17 -19.37
C HIS A 222 -7.28 -13.90 -19.23
N THR A 223 -6.41 -13.91 -18.23
CA THR A 223 -5.46 -12.86 -17.92
C THR A 223 -4.13 -13.44 -17.47
N THR A 224 -3.07 -12.64 -17.41
CA THR A 224 -1.73 -13.14 -17.09
C THR A 224 -1.47 -13.27 -15.59
N ILE A 225 -0.64 -14.26 -15.26
CA ILE A 225 0.08 -14.38 -13.99
C ILE A 225 1.55 -14.07 -14.27
N SER A 226 2.10 -13.06 -13.62
CA SER A 226 3.52 -12.69 -13.73
C SER A 226 4.23 -12.96 -12.41
N ARG A 227 5.48 -13.42 -12.47
CA ARG A 227 6.40 -13.57 -11.33
C ARG A 227 7.46 -12.48 -11.37
N TYR A 228 7.83 -11.96 -10.20
CA TYR A 228 8.90 -10.99 -10.08
C TYR A 228 10.27 -11.63 -10.32
N ASN A 229 11.06 -11.02 -11.19
CA ASN A 229 12.45 -11.34 -11.47
C ASN A 229 13.19 -10.04 -11.83
N PRO A 230 13.94 -9.43 -10.89
CA PRO A 230 14.60 -8.13 -11.11
C PRO A 230 15.70 -8.18 -12.19
N ASP A 231 16.21 -9.36 -12.52
CA ASP A 231 17.30 -9.56 -13.48
C ASP A 231 16.80 -9.77 -14.93
N SER A 232 15.48 -9.76 -15.14
CA SER A 232 14.88 -9.96 -16.46
C SER A 232 15.15 -8.78 -17.41
N PRO A 233 15.58 -9.02 -18.66
CA PRO A 233 15.97 -7.97 -19.60
C PRO A 233 14.79 -7.10 -20.09
N ASP A 234 13.59 -7.69 -20.17
CA ASP A 234 12.39 -7.03 -20.73
C ASP A 234 11.50 -6.40 -19.64
N GLY A 235 12.00 -6.33 -18.40
CA GLY A 235 11.29 -5.81 -17.24
C GLY A 235 11.06 -6.89 -16.18
N PRO A 236 10.81 -6.46 -14.93
CA PRO A 236 10.92 -7.36 -13.79
C PRO A 236 9.70 -8.26 -13.56
N TRP A 237 8.60 -8.06 -14.28
CA TRP A 237 7.40 -8.89 -14.20
C TRP A 237 7.36 -9.84 -15.39
N VAL A 238 7.76 -11.09 -15.17
CA VAL A 238 7.87 -12.11 -16.22
C VAL A 238 6.64 -13.00 -16.19
N GLU A 239 5.99 -13.20 -17.33
CA GLU A 239 4.83 -14.09 -17.43
C GLU A 239 5.20 -15.53 -17.00
N ALA A 240 4.42 -16.08 -16.08
CA ALA A 240 4.60 -17.41 -15.50
C ALA A 240 3.41 -18.33 -15.78
N GLY A 241 2.26 -17.79 -16.20
CA GLY A 241 1.07 -18.57 -16.52
C GLY A 241 -0.14 -17.68 -16.80
N GLN A 242 -1.32 -18.31 -16.84
CA GLN A 242 -2.60 -17.64 -17.06
C GLN A 242 -3.58 -17.94 -15.92
N ALA A 243 -4.42 -16.96 -15.62
CA ALA A 243 -5.54 -17.07 -14.70
C ALA A 243 -6.85 -16.94 -15.47
N ALA A 244 -7.88 -17.69 -15.07
CA ALA A 244 -9.23 -17.45 -15.54
C ALA A 244 -9.80 -16.24 -14.80
N TYR A 245 -10.54 -15.36 -15.50
CA TYR A 245 -11.25 -14.27 -14.84
C TYR A 245 -12.63 -14.03 -15.47
N ARG A 246 -13.54 -13.48 -14.69
CA ARG A 246 -14.80 -12.89 -15.17
C ARG A 246 -15.14 -11.67 -14.36
N TYR A 247 -15.88 -10.76 -14.96
CA TYR A 247 -16.46 -9.65 -14.25
C TYR A 247 -17.87 -9.38 -14.76
N THR A 248 -18.72 -8.83 -13.91
CA THR A 248 -20.04 -8.32 -14.30
C THR A 248 -20.40 -7.20 -13.35
N ASP A 249 -20.84 -6.08 -13.91
CA ASP A 249 -21.18 -4.87 -13.16
C ASP A 249 -20.01 -4.43 -12.26
N LYS A 250 -20.16 -4.49 -10.94
CA LYS A 250 -19.17 -4.06 -9.95
C LYS A 250 -18.32 -5.18 -9.35
N SER A 251 -18.38 -6.39 -9.90
CA SER A 251 -17.72 -7.56 -9.31
C SER A 251 -16.80 -8.25 -10.29
N LEU A 252 -15.62 -8.63 -9.80
CA LEU A 252 -14.55 -9.34 -10.51
C LEU A 252 -14.21 -10.62 -9.73
N GLU A 253 -13.97 -11.70 -10.47
CA GLU A 253 -13.44 -12.94 -9.94
C GLU A 253 -12.26 -13.44 -10.79
N ILE A 254 -11.26 -14.00 -10.11
CA ILE A 254 -10.03 -14.53 -10.71
C ILE A 254 -9.77 -15.91 -10.09
N SER A 255 -9.38 -16.90 -10.90
CA SER A 255 -8.92 -18.20 -10.43
C SER A 255 -7.58 -18.57 -11.06
N LEU A 256 -6.67 -19.06 -10.22
CA LEU A 256 -5.34 -19.47 -10.63
C LEU A 256 -4.89 -20.76 -9.90
N PRO A 257 -3.99 -21.55 -10.50
CA PRO A 257 -3.41 -22.73 -9.85
C PRO A 257 -2.58 -22.33 -8.62
N ARG A 258 -2.85 -22.94 -7.47
CA ARG A 258 -2.15 -22.61 -6.22
C ARG A 258 -0.71 -23.15 -6.17
N ASP A 259 -0.43 -24.22 -6.90
CA ASP A 259 0.90 -24.82 -7.04
C ASP A 259 1.90 -23.89 -7.75
N LEU A 260 1.42 -23.09 -8.71
CA LEU A 260 2.21 -22.07 -9.41
C LEU A 260 2.78 -21.02 -8.44
N LEU A 261 2.11 -20.79 -7.31
CA LEU A 261 2.52 -19.88 -6.23
C LEU A 261 3.31 -20.60 -5.12
N GLY A 262 3.51 -21.91 -5.21
CA GLY A 262 4.08 -22.70 -4.12
C GLY A 262 3.14 -22.87 -2.91
N LEU A 263 1.83 -22.74 -3.12
CA LEU A 263 0.79 -22.77 -2.08
C LEU A 263 -0.03 -24.08 -2.12
N ASP A 264 0.66 -25.23 -2.18
CA ASP A 264 0.09 -26.57 -2.35
C ASP A 264 -0.23 -27.33 -1.03
N GLY A 265 0.21 -26.78 0.10
CA GLY A 265 -0.04 -27.33 1.45
C GLY A 265 -1.52 -27.39 1.86
N ASN A 266 -1.79 -28.12 2.96
CA ASN A 266 -3.12 -28.14 3.62
C ASN A 266 -3.31 -26.99 4.63
N GLU A 267 -2.26 -26.21 4.86
CA GLU A 267 -2.25 -24.97 5.65
C GLU A 267 -1.49 -23.95 4.83
N LEU A 268 -2.08 -22.76 4.64
CA LEU A 268 -1.55 -21.72 3.76
C LEU A 268 -1.64 -20.38 4.49
N SER A 269 -0.62 -19.54 4.35
CA SER A 269 -0.72 -18.12 4.66
C SER A 269 0.09 -17.31 3.68
N PHE A 270 -0.50 -16.24 3.18
CA PHE A 270 0.12 -15.31 2.25
C PHE A 270 -0.52 -13.93 2.42
N ASP A 271 0.16 -12.92 1.92
CA ASP A 271 -0.33 -11.55 1.91
C ASP A 271 -0.73 -11.13 0.49
N PHE A 272 -1.75 -10.29 0.36
CA PHE A 272 -2.20 -9.82 -0.95
C PHE A 272 -2.72 -8.38 -0.89
N HIS A 273 -2.73 -7.76 -2.06
CA HIS A 273 -3.08 -6.35 -2.25
C HIS A 273 -3.70 -6.15 -3.63
N TRP A 274 -4.80 -5.42 -3.70
CA TRP A 274 -5.41 -5.01 -4.96
C TRP A 274 -5.00 -3.59 -5.30
N SER A 275 -4.79 -3.30 -6.57
CA SER A 275 -4.54 -1.93 -7.03
C SER A 275 -5.18 -1.72 -8.39
N ASP A 276 -5.88 -0.60 -8.54
CA ASP A 276 -6.44 -0.21 -9.82
C ASP A 276 -5.82 1.10 -10.30
N ASN A 277 -5.40 1.13 -11.56
CA ASN A 277 -4.81 2.29 -12.21
C ASN A 277 -3.57 2.94 -11.52
N PRO A 278 -2.63 2.18 -10.91
CA PRO A 278 -1.36 2.79 -10.51
C PRO A 278 -0.62 3.27 -11.77
N THR A 279 0.01 4.45 -11.69
CA THR A 279 0.74 5.01 -12.85
C THR A 279 1.92 4.14 -13.27
N ASP A 280 2.61 3.56 -12.28
CA ASP A 280 3.72 2.64 -12.47
C ASP A 280 3.75 1.63 -11.31
N LEU A 281 4.71 0.70 -11.32
CA LEU A 281 5.04 -0.16 -10.19
C LEU A 281 6.55 -0.04 -9.94
N LYS A 282 7.00 1.18 -9.63
CA LYS A 282 8.41 1.46 -9.40
C LYS A 282 8.81 1.16 -7.97
N ASP A 283 8.04 1.66 -7.01
CA ASP A 283 8.26 1.48 -5.58
C ASP A 283 6.92 1.52 -4.83
N ALA A 284 6.94 1.32 -3.51
CA ALA A 284 5.71 1.25 -2.72
C ALA A 284 4.85 2.54 -2.75
N ILE A 285 5.41 3.70 -3.12
CA ILE A 285 4.63 4.93 -3.29
C ILE A 285 3.72 4.87 -4.52
N SER A 286 4.02 4.01 -5.49
CA SER A 286 3.14 3.78 -6.63
C SER A 286 1.73 3.32 -6.23
N LEU A 287 1.59 2.67 -5.06
CA LEU A 287 0.31 2.25 -4.45
C LEU A 287 -0.34 3.34 -3.58
N CYS A 288 0.18 4.57 -3.60
CA CYS A 288 -0.27 5.65 -2.71
C CYS A 288 -0.77 6.90 -3.44
N THR A 289 -0.30 7.13 -4.67
CA THR A 289 -0.48 8.42 -5.34
C THR A 289 -1.55 8.41 -6.41
N ASN A 290 -1.82 7.27 -7.02
CA ASN A 290 -2.64 7.16 -8.23
C ASN A 290 -3.61 6.00 -8.10
N GLY A 291 -4.76 6.15 -8.75
CA GLY A 291 -5.77 5.13 -8.83
C GLY A 291 -6.36 4.78 -7.47
N ASP A 292 -6.59 3.49 -7.27
CA ASP A 292 -7.03 2.91 -6.01
C ASP A 292 -6.06 1.83 -5.52
N SER A 293 -6.04 1.57 -4.21
CA SER A 293 -5.20 0.56 -3.60
C SER A 293 -5.87 0.00 -2.36
N ALA A 294 -6.20 -1.29 -2.38
CA ALA A 294 -6.95 -1.98 -1.36
C ALA A 294 -6.15 -3.15 -0.75
N PRO A 295 -5.72 -3.05 0.52
CA PRO A 295 -6.01 -1.95 1.45
C PRO A 295 -5.10 -0.74 1.19
N ASN A 296 -5.57 0.44 1.55
CA ASN A 296 -4.86 1.71 1.36
C ASN A 296 -3.31 1.66 1.50
N ARG A 297 -2.60 2.32 0.57
CA ARG A 297 -1.13 2.45 0.55
C ARG A 297 -0.42 1.11 0.40
N ARG A 298 0.51 0.79 1.31
CA ARG A 298 1.29 -0.46 1.33
C ARG A 298 0.88 -1.39 2.46
N PHE A 299 -0.33 -1.22 2.99
CA PHE A 299 -0.91 -2.23 3.86
C PHE A 299 -1.23 -3.49 3.06
N ASN A 300 -1.36 -4.61 3.76
CA ASN A 300 -1.70 -5.90 3.16
C ASN A 300 -2.90 -6.51 3.86
N TYR A 301 -3.71 -7.22 3.08
CA TYR A 301 -4.57 -8.26 3.60
C TYR A 301 -3.75 -9.52 3.81
N ARG A 302 -4.07 -10.26 4.87
CA ARG A 302 -3.46 -11.58 5.15
C ARG A 302 -4.53 -12.65 5.04
N PHE A 303 -4.32 -13.59 4.14
CA PHE A 303 -5.10 -14.81 4.07
C PHE A 303 -4.45 -15.88 4.94
N ILE A 304 -5.26 -16.55 5.77
CA ILE A 304 -4.85 -17.70 6.56
C ILE A 304 -5.90 -18.78 6.33
N TRP A 305 -5.46 -19.95 5.88
CA TRP A 305 -6.35 -21.04 5.55
C TRP A 305 -5.84 -22.38 6.04
N LYS A 306 -6.79 -23.24 6.41
CA LYS A 306 -6.55 -24.64 6.75
C LYS A 306 -7.65 -25.52 6.16
N ARG A 307 -7.27 -26.62 5.54
CA ARG A 307 -8.22 -27.60 4.97
C ARG A 307 -9.17 -28.18 6.01
#